data_AF-A0A9E6EM02-F1
#
_entry.id   AF-A0A9E6EM02-F1
#
_cell.length_a   1.000
_cell.length_b   1.000
_cell.length_c   1.000
_cell.angle_alpha   90.00
_cell.angle_beta   90.00
_cell.angle_gamma   90.00
#
_symmetry.space_group_name_H-M   'P 1'
#
loop_
_entity.id
_entity.type
_entity.pdbx_description
1 polymer ?
#
loop_
_entity_poly.entity_id
_entity_poly.type
_entity_poly.pdbx_seq_one_letter_code
_entity_poly.pdbx_strand_id
1 'polypeptide(L)'
;MLVSLLISLSARGRAESPDDVLARLCTADQAESGAPLPDSTRAARRSQRIRQARALLARGEFQDPRSYDHAALLFQHGNRTDDFLVARELAMLAGFRRAVVNGLPALAEDRYLVSLGLPMRFGG
;
A
#
# COMPACT_ATOMS: atom_id res chain seq x y z
N MET A 1 -8.04 -41.51 -37.48
CA MET A 1 -8.04 -41.84 -36.04
C MET A 1 -7.03 -40.94 -35.34
N LEU A 2 -7.48 -40.26 -34.29
CA LEU A 2 -6.82 -39.14 -33.60
C LEU A 2 -5.41 -39.47 -33.07
N VAL A 3 -4.48 -38.53 -33.26
CA VAL A 3 -3.22 -38.43 -32.50
C VAL A 3 -3.14 -37.02 -31.89
N SER A 4 -2.80 -36.99 -30.60
CA SER A 4 -2.33 -35.84 -29.81
C SER A 4 -3.36 -34.79 -29.35
N LEU A 5 -3.97 -35.05 -28.20
CA LEU A 5 -4.38 -34.01 -27.26
C LEU A 5 -3.81 -34.34 -25.87
N LEU A 6 -2.53 -33.98 -25.67
CA LEU A 6 -1.89 -33.93 -24.36
C LEU A 6 -1.28 -32.55 -24.17
N ILE A 7 -2.12 -31.58 -23.85
CA ILE A 7 -1.71 -30.43 -23.02
C ILE A 7 -2.68 -30.43 -21.85
N SER A 8 -2.41 -31.31 -20.89
CA SER A 8 -3.04 -31.29 -19.58
C SER A 8 -2.37 -30.21 -18.72
N LEU A 9 -3.21 -29.28 -18.25
CA LEU A 9 -3.25 -28.85 -16.86
C LEU A 9 -2.06 -28.04 -16.29
N SER A 10 -2.08 -26.72 -16.50
CA SER A 10 -1.54 -25.77 -15.51
C SER A 10 -2.22 -24.40 -15.59
N ALA A 11 -3.49 -24.37 -15.20
CA ALA A 11 -4.19 -23.13 -14.88
C ALA A 11 -5.01 -23.28 -13.59
N ARG A 12 -4.49 -24.03 -12.60
CA ARG A 12 -4.96 -23.90 -11.23
C ARG A 12 -4.30 -22.65 -10.65
N GLY A 13 -5.11 -21.63 -10.40
CA GLY A 13 -4.69 -20.32 -9.91
C GLY A 13 -3.77 -20.45 -8.70
N ARG A 14 -2.55 -19.92 -8.84
CA ARG A 14 -1.65 -19.72 -7.70
C ARG A 14 -2.35 -18.78 -6.72
N ALA A 15 -2.30 -19.10 -5.43
CA ALA A 15 -2.76 -18.17 -4.40
C ALA A 15 -1.99 -16.84 -4.56
N GLU A 16 -2.71 -15.72 -4.55
CA GLU A 16 -2.14 -14.36 -4.63
C GLU A 16 -1.11 -14.19 -3.50
N SER A 17 0.12 -13.78 -3.84
CA SER A 17 1.15 -13.56 -2.81
C SER A 17 0.82 -12.31 -1.99
N PRO A 18 1.38 -12.15 -0.77
CA PRO A 18 1.23 -10.91 -0.01
C PRO A 18 1.61 -9.64 -0.79
N ASP A 19 2.65 -9.74 -1.62
CA ASP A 19 3.10 -8.66 -2.51
C ASP A 19 2.05 -8.32 -3.59
N ASP A 20 1.47 -9.34 -4.23
CA ASP A 20 0.41 -9.17 -5.23
C ASP A 20 -0.84 -8.53 -4.61
N VAL A 21 -1.24 -8.99 -3.41
CA VAL A 21 -2.38 -8.41 -2.68
C VAL A 21 -2.13 -6.92 -2.42
N LEU A 22 -0.94 -6.55 -1.90
CA LEU A 22 -0.61 -5.16 -1.62
C LEU A 22 -0.60 -4.29 -2.86
N ALA A 23 -0.02 -4.78 -3.95
CA ALA A 23 -0.02 -4.06 -5.23
C ALA A 23 -1.47 -3.77 -5.67
N ARG A 24 -2.35 -4.77 -5.62
CA ARG A 24 -3.77 -4.60 -5.96
C ARG A 24 -4.50 -3.61 -5.04
N LEU A 25 -4.27 -3.68 -3.73
CA LEU A 25 -4.86 -2.73 -2.78
C LEU A 25 -4.39 -1.30 -3.07
N CYS A 26 -3.10 -1.11 -3.32
CA CYS A 26 -2.53 0.19 -3.66
C CYS A 26 -3.10 0.72 -4.98
N THR A 27 -3.18 -0.11 -6.04
CA THR A 27 -3.79 0.28 -7.32
C THR A 27 -5.25 0.72 -7.13
N ALA A 28 -6.04 -0.04 -6.38
CA ALA A 28 -7.43 0.32 -6.09
C ALA A 28 -7.54 1.63 -5.30
N ASP A 29 -6.61 1.88 -4.39
CA ASP A 29 -6.58 3.13 -3.63
C ASP A 29 -6.23 4.35 -4.49
N GLN A 30 -5.22 4.21 -5.34
CA GLN A 30 -4.79 5.27 -6.26
C GLN A 30 -5.83 5.55 -7.34
N ALA A 31 -6.54 4.53 -7.84
CA ALA A 31 -7.61 4.70 -8.81
C ALA A 31 -8.79 5.52 -8.26
N GLU A 32 -8.99 5.55 -6.95
CA GLU A 32 -10.00 6.40 -6.32
C GLU A 32 -9.53 7.86 -6.15
N SER A 33 -8.23 8.15 -6.31
CA SER A 33 -7.72 9.52 -6.26
C SER A 33 -8.33 10.35 -7.39
N GLY A 34 -8.97 11.48 -7.04
CA GLY A 34 -9.69 12.33 -8.00
C GLY A 34 -11.08 11.81 -8.44
N ALA A 35 -11.49 10.60 -8.06
CA ALA A 35 -12.84 10.11 -8.36
C ALA A 35 -13.91 10.91 -7.58
N PRO A 36 -15.10 11.17 -8.15
CA PRO A 36 -16.19 11.88 -7.46
C PRO A 36 -16.95 10.96 -6.49
N LEU A 37 -16.25 10.51 -5.45
CA LEU A 37 -16.81 9.68 -4.37
C LEU A 37 -17.09 10.54 -3.13
N PRO A 38 -18.20 10.30 -2.41
CA PRO A 38 -18.41 10.90 -1.10
C PRO A 38 -17.25 10.61 -0.16
N ASP A 39 -16.85 11.60 0.66
CA ASP A 39 -15.70 11.47 1.56
C ASP A 39 -15.84 10.32 2.54
N SER A 40 -17.06 10.09 3.06
CA SER A 40 -17.36 8.95 3.94
C SER A 40 -17.13 7.61 3.25
N THR A 41 -17.54 7.46 1.99
CA THR A 41 -17.30 6.25 1.19
C THR A 41 -15.81 6.05 0.95
N ARG A 42 -15.08 7.10 0.56
CA ARG A 42 -13.63 7.06 0.36
C ARG A 42 -12.90 6.66 1.65
N ALA A 43 -13.26 7.27 2.78
CA ALA A 43 -12.68 6.98 4.08
C ALA A 43 -12.95 5.54 4.53
N ALA A 44 -14.16 5.02 4.34
CA ALA A 44 -14.51 3.64 4.68
C ALA A 44 -13.69 2.62 3.86
N ARG A 45 -13.54 2.85 2.55
CA ARG A 45 -12.75 1.98 1.67
C ARG A 45 -11.25 2.04 1.96
N ARG A 46 -10.70 3.24 2.18
CA ARG A 46 -9.31 3.42 2.65
C ARG A 46 -9.06 2.66 3.94
N SER A 47 -9.95 2.82 4.93
CA SER A 47 -9.87 2.12 6.20
C SER A 47 -9.89 0.59 6.02
N GLN A 48 -10.69 0.06 5.09
CA GLN A 48 -10.69 -1.36 4.77
C GLN A 48 -9.35 -1.82 4.18
N ARG A 49 -8.80 -1.09 3.21
CA ARG A 49 -7.51 -1.42 2.58
C ARG A 49 -6.36 -1.36 3.60
N ILE A 50 -6.35 -0.35 4.47
CA ILE A 50 -5.36 -0.22 5.55
C ILE A 50 -5.45 -1.39 6.54
N ARG A 51 -6.66 -1.82 6.92
CA ARG A 51 -6.81 -3.02 7.78
C ARG A 51 -6.20 -4.26 7.13
N GLN A 52 -6.42 -4.44 5.83
CA GLN A 52 -5.85 -5.57 5.08
C GLN A 52 -4.32 -5.46 4.99
N ALA A 53 -3.78 -4.28 4.65
CA ALA A 53 -2.35 -4.04 4.61
C ALA A 53 -1.68 -4.26 5.97
N ARG A 54 -2.30 -3.82 7.07
CA ARG A 54 -1.82 -4.04 8.44
C ARG A 54 -1.76 -5.52 8.81
N ALA A 55 -2.77 -6.30 8.42
CA ALA A 55 -2.77 -7.74 8.63
C ALA A 55 -1.64 -8.45 7.84
N LEU A 56 -1.35 -7.99 6.62
CA LEU A 56 -0.25 -8.53 5.81
C LEU A 56 1.12 -8.12 6.39
N LEU A 57 1.27 -6.87 6.83
CA LEU A 57 2.50 -6.37 7.45
C LEU A 57 2.84 -7.14 8.72
N ALA A 58 1.84 -7.45 9.56
CA ALA A 58 2.01 -8.21 10.79
C ALA A 58 2.54 -9.64 10.56
N ARG A 59 2.36 -10.19 9.36
CA ARG A 59 2.90 -11.50 8.99
C ARG A 59 4.36 -11.44 8.54
N GLY A 60 4.86 -10.26 8.15
CA GLY A 60 6.27 -10.05 7.81
C GLY A 60 6.73 -10.71 6.49
N GLU A 61 5.81 -10.98 5.56
CA GLU A 61 6.06 -11.88 4.42
C GLU A 61 6.39 -11.16 3.08
N PHE A 62 6.69 -9.86 3.07
CA PHE A 62 6.96 -9.13 1.80
C PHE A 62 8.30 -9.51 1.19
N GLN A 63 8.28 -10.06 -0.03
CA GLN A 63 9.48 -10.42 -0.78
C GLN A 63 9.93 -9.30 -1.70
N ASP A 64 8.99 -8.48 -2.21
CA ASP A 64 9.31 -7.35 -3.08
C ASP A 64 9.48 -6.06 -2.25
N PRO A 65 10.65 -5.39 -2.31
CA PRO A 65 10.84 -4.05 -1.75
C PRO A 65 9.78 -3.02 -2.15
N ARG A 66 9.13 -3.15 -3.31
CA ARG A 66 8.03 -2.28 -3.76
C ARG A 66 6.79 -2.39 -2.89
N SER A 67 6.57 -3.54 -2.25
CA SER A 67 5.41 -3.75 -1.36
C SER A 67 5.46 -2.85 -0.13
N TYR A 68 6.65 -2.46 0.33
CA TYR A 68 6.78 -1.47 1.41
C TYR A 68 6.31 -0.09 0.95
N ASP A 69 6.59 0.31 -0.30
CA ASP A 69 6.06 1.57 -0.89
C ASP A 69 4.54 1.49 -1.08
N HIS A 70 4.01 0.35 -1.56
CA HIS A 70 2.56 0.15 -1.68
C HIS A 70 1.85 0.24 -0.32
N ALA A 71 2.39 -0.42 0.70
CA ALA A 71 1.87 -0.33 2.05
C ALA A 71 1.98 1.10 2.60
N ALA A 72 3.12 1.77 2.40
CA ALA A 72 3.33 3.15 2.81
C ALA A 72 2.27 4.10 2.20
N LEU A 73 1.96 3.95 0.91
CA LEU A 73 0.91 4.74 0.24
C LEU A 73 -0.48 4.53 0.86
N LEU A 74 -0.81 3.28 1.21
CA LEU A 74 -2.09 2.97 1.87
C LEU A 74 -2.16 3.62 3.26
N PHE A 75 -1.13 3.44 4.08
CA PHE A 75 -1.07 4.01 5.43
C PHE A 75 -1.04 5.55 5.40
N GLN A 76 -0.42 6.15 4.38
CA GLN A 76 -0.40 7.60 4.17
C GLN A 76 -1.79 8.22 3.95
N HIS A 77 -2.77 7.39 3.60
CA HIS A 77 -4.19 7.75 3.46
C HIS A 77 -5.06 7.35 4.66
N GLY A 78 -4.43 6.90 5.75
CA GLY A 78 -5.09 6.61 7.01
C GLY A 78 -5.62 7.85 7.72
N ASN A 79 -6.20 7.61 8.89
CA ASN A 79 -6.79 8.65 9.74
C ASN A 79 -6.30 8.57 11.19
N ARG A 80 -5.37 7.65 11.51
CA ARG A 80 -4.74 7.54 12.81
C ARG A 80 -3.32 8.09 12.73
N THR A 81 -2.89 8.80 13.76
CA THR A 81 -1.50 9.26 13.91
C THR A 81 -0.47 8.14 13.68
N ASP A 82 -0.75 6.93 14.18
CA ASP A 82 0.07 5.72 13.98
C ASP A 82 0.17 5.30 12.50
N ASP A 83 -0.87 5.50 11.70
CA ASP A 83 -0.82 5.16 10.27
C ASP A 83 0.25 6.00 9.56
N PHE A 84 0.36 7.30 9.88
CA PHE A 84 1.34 8.19 9.26
C PHE A 84 2.79 7.85 9.65
N LEU A 85 3.03 7.44 10.90
CA LEU A 85 4.34 6.96 11.32
C LEU A 85 4.75 5.69 10.57
N VAL A 86 3.84 4.70 10.53
CA VAL A 86 4.06 3.46 9.79
C VAL A 86 4.30 3.74 8.31
N ALA A 87 3.54 4.66 7.70
CA ALA A 87 3.74 5.06 6.30
C ALA A 87 5.16 5.59 6.05
N ARG A 88 5.64 6.48 6.92
CA ARG A 88 6.98 7.05 6.83
C ARG A 88 8.07 5.99 6.94
N GLU A 89 7.97 5.10 7.93
CA GLU A 89 8.96 4.03 8.16
C GLU A 89 9.03 3.05 6.99
N LEU A 90 7.88 2.64 6.46
CA LEU A 90 7.80 1.74 5.31
C LEU A 90 8.36 2.40 4.04
N ALA A 91 8.08 3.67 3.80
CA ALA A 91 8.63 4.40 2.65
C ALA A 91 10.16 4.54 2.74
N MET A 92 10.70 4.80 3.94
CA MET A 92 12.16 4.83 4.17
C MET A 92 12.79 3.46 3.91
N LEU A 93 12.16 2.38 4.41
CA LEU A 93 12.63 1.01 4.19
C LEU A 93 12.59 0.64 2.70
N ALA A 94 11.52 0.98 2.00
CA ALA A 94 11.40 0.77 0.55
C ALA A 94 12.52 1.50 -0.20
N GLY A 95 12.75 2.77 0.12
CA GLY A 95 13.79 3.58 -0.51
C GLY A 95 15.19 3.03 -0.29
N PHE A 96 15.49 2.60 0.95
CA PHE A 96 16.77 1.94 1.28
C PHE A 96 16.96 0.64 0.50
N ARG A 97 15.96 -0.25 0.48
CA ARG A 97 16.06 -1.55 -0.21
C ARG A 97 16.10 -1.44 -1.73
N ARG A 98 15.56 -0.35 -2.29
CA ARG A 98 15.52 -0.10 -3.75
C ARG A 98 16.62 0.83 -4.25
N ALA A 99 17.37 1.47 -3.35
CA ALA A 99 18.27 2.58 -3.67
C ALA A 99 17.58 3.69 -4.49
N VAL A 100 16.34 4.03 -4.13
CA VAL A 100 15.52 5.08 -4.78
C VAL A 100 14.99 6.02 -3.71
N VAL A 101 15.06 7.32 -3.96
CA VAL A 101 14.45 8.35 -3.09
C VAL A 101 13.16 8.85 -3.74
N ASN A 102 12.06 8.86 -2.97
CA ASN A 102 10.78 9.43 -3.38
C ASN A 102 10.27 10.40 -2.28
N GLY A 103 9.21 11.17 -2.57
CA GLY A 103 8.66 12.17 -1.63
C GLY A 103 7.77 11.59 -0.52
N LEU A 104 7.52 10.28 -0.49
CA LEU A 104 6.54 9.68 0.40
C LEU A 104 6.92 9.77 1.89
N PRO A 105 8.20 9.60 2.31
CA PRO A 105 8.59 9.81 3.70
C PRO A 105 8.28 11.23 4.19
N ALA A 106 8.55 12.25 3.36
CA ALA A 106 8.30 13.65 3.68
C ALA A 106 6.79 13.93 3.82
N LEU A 107 6.00 13.47 2.86
CA LEU A 107 4.54 13.59 2.89
C LEU A 107 3.92 12.89 4.12
N ALA A 108 4.47 11.75 4.52
CA ALA A 108 4.01 11.02 5.70
C ALA A 108 4.41 11.70 7.01
N GLU A 109 5.60 12.27 7.06
CA GLU A 109 6.03 13.09 8.20
C GLU A 109 5.12 14.31 8.39
N ASP A 110 4.77 15.00 7.31
CA ASP A 110 3.87 16.16 7.39
C ASP A 110 2.47 15.77 7.88
N ARG A 111 1.92 14.63 7.42
CA ARG A 111 0.63 14.13 7.94
C ARG A 111 0.71 13.74 9.41
N TYR A 112 1.82 13.14 9.83
CA TYR A 112 2.06 12.84 11.24
C TYR A 112 2.06 14.13 12.08
N LEU A 113 2.81 15.15 11.67
CA LEU A 113 2.88 16.44 12.36
C LEU A 113 1.52 17.13 12.42
N VAL A 114 0.79 17.20 11.31
CA VAL A 114 -0.56 17.78 11.27
C VAL A 114 -1.52 17.04 12.19
N SER A 115 -1.42 15.70 12.27
CA SER A 115 -2.26 14.91 13.18
C SER A 115 -2.03 15.22 14.66
N LEU A 116 -0.87 15.81 14.99
CA LEU A 116 -0.51 16.28 16.33
C LEU A 116 -0.77 17.78 16.54
N GLY A 117 -1.33 18.48 15.55
CA GLY A 117 -1.49 19.94 15.60
C GLY A 117 -0.19 20.73 15.42
N LEU A 118 0.86 20.10 14.90
CA LEU A 118 2.15 20.73 14.62
C LEU A 118 2.21 21.23 13.16
N PRO A 119 3.03 22.27 12.87
CA PRO A 119 3.26 22.72 11.50
C PRO A 119 3.93 21.62 10.68
N MET A 120 3.58 21.56 9.39
CA MET A 120 4.25 20.71 8.42
C MET A 120 5.72 21.12 8.28
N ARG A 121 6.60 20.14 7.99
CA ARG A 121 8.04 20.34 7.85
C ARG A 121 8.46 20.50 6.39
N PHE A 122 7.86 19.74 5.48
CA PHE A 122 8.31 19.66 4.08
C PHE A 122 7.33 20.23 3.06
N GLY A 123 6.05 20.37 3.40
CA GLY A 123 5.04 21.00 2.54
C GLY A 123 4.11 21.90 3.33
N GLY A 124 4.04 23.18 2.93
CA GLY A 124 3.07 24.19 3.34
C GLY A 124 2.40 24.78 2.12
#